data_AF-A0A4Q9LL41-F1
#
_entry.id   AF-A0A4Q9LL41-F1
#
_cell.length_a   1.000
_cell.length_b   1.000
_cell.length_c   1.000
_cell.angle_alpha   90.00
_cell.angle_beta   90.00
_cell.angle_gamma   90.00
#
_symmetry.space_group_name_H-M   'P 1'
#
loop_
_entity.id
_entity.type
_entity.pdbx_description
1 polymer ?
#
loop_
_entity_poly.entity_id
_entity_poly.type
_entity_poly.pdbx_seq_one_letter_code
_entity_poly.pdbx_strand_id
1 'polypeptide(L)'
;MSDDWIQFINEKLFEYKIVMKVEKYLKKLINLNKINEFMDNLSVYKIFLLHLMKKNVVFKEILCLKQNIFDIEIEICDKKRVKTNEITNRLSKKVENVCEYFHISYNRIEKKYFIGIKLKNNINYKTIQCVQKNVPNQFKIHFLIYENLKDIYTFEKFKFNEIFFTKLIFENEIQKYKEIIGHLKSMKLPISIVYDELISCIGRGTNISNEVHESILHLETSKKWPENQKAIECAKTAFYCHIFNKSKYKNVIEREYFILEYKRSKFKFKISLKDEEMTKDRIFKGLYDFIKKKDTFFKEGVIIVKRYLECHGYLPLNLTDEMIELICLLFSNNCRNPNKIFMNFLKFEFKGFCYDLNNSTFKDIEEKQIEVIFNKDKAILIYPEEIIERLKFLNSLTLKNNIFGFNLSFEIFGDKILFPSLEDYDFVLSM
;
A
#
# COMPACT_ATOMS: atom_id res chain seq x y z
N MET A 1 -39.02 -15.85 -4.44
CA MET A 1 -38.83 -14.39 -4.51
C MET A 1 -38.35 -13.78 -3.20
N SER A 2 -39.10 -13.80 -2.09
CA SER A 2 -38.59 -13.23 -0.82
C SER A 2 -37.31 -13.91 -0.31
N ASP A 3 -37.24 -15.22 -0.50
CA ASP A 3 -36.16 -16.05 0.04
C ASP A 3 -34.86 -15.86 -0.77
N ASP A 4 -34.99 -15.67 -2.09
CA ASP A 4 -33.87 -15.36 -2.99
C ASP A 4 -33.23 -14.00 -2.62
N TRP A 5 -34.04 -12.99 -2.29
CA TRP A 5 -33.56 -11.70 -1.81
C TRP A 5 -32.89 -11.81 -0.44
N ILE A 6 -33.46 -12.59 0.48
CA ILE A 6 -32.88 -12.82 1.80
C ILE A 6 -31.50 -13.48 1.65
N GLN A 7 -31.40 -14.52 0.82
CA GLN A 7 -30.14 -15.21 0.56
C GLN A 7 -29.11 -14.25 -0.05
N PHE A 8 -29.46 -13.56 -1.14
CA PHE A 8 -28.55 -12.61 -1.80
C PHE A 8 -28.05 -11.51 -0.87
N ILE A 9 -28.94 -10.92 -0.06
CA ILE A 9 -28.56 -9.86 0.90
C ILE A 9 -27.68 -10.44 2.01
N ASN A 10 -27.99 -11.63 2.53
CA ASN A 10 -27.15 -12.28 3.53
C ASN A 10 -25.75 -12.56 2.98
N GLU A 11 -25.63 -13.08 1.75
CA GLU A 11 -24.34 -13.31 1.08
C GLU A 11 -23.56 -12.00 0.94
N LYS A 12 -24.19 -10.92 0.45
CA LYS A 12 -23.55 -9.61 0.32
C LYS A 12 -23.14 -8.96 1.63
N LEU A 13 -23.92 -9.12 2.71
CA LEU A 13 -23.51 -8.63 4.02
C LEU A 13 -22.40 -9.49 4.64
N PHE A 14 -22.41 -10.79 4.36
CA PHE A 14 -21.40 -11.72 4.84
C PHE A 14 -20.02 -11.48 4.21
N GLU A 15 -19.95 -10.98 2.96
CA GLU A 15 -18.70 -10.47 2.36
C GLU A 15 -18.00 -9.44 3.27
N TYR A 16 -18.77 -8.71 4.09
CA TYR A 16 -18.28 -7.73 5.08
C TYR A 16 -18.36 -8.22 6.53
N LYS A 17 -18.60 -9.52 6.75
CA LYS A 17 -18.75 -10.15 8.07
C LYS A 17 -19.88 -9.56 8.93
N ILE A 18 -20.88 -8.96 8.29
CA ILE A 18 -22.05 -8.39 8.96
C ILE A 18 -23.16 -9.45 9.02
N VAL A 19 -23.61 -9.76 10.24
CA VAL A 19 -24.67 -10.75 10.48
C VAL A 19 -25.88 -10.06 11.11
N MET A 20 -27.03 -10.14 10.45
CA MET A 20 -28.28 -9.57 10.95
C MET A 20 -29.52 -10.34 10.51
N LYS A 21 -30.67 -10.05 11.14
CA LYS A 21 -31.96 -10.65 10.78
C LYS A 21 -32.58 -9.96 9.56
N VAL A 22 -32.08 -10.25 8.36
CA VAL A 22 -32.49 -9.60 7.10
C VAL A 22 -34.00 -9.69 6.85
N GLU A 23 -34.60 -10.86 7.05
CA GLU A 23 -36.02 -11.14 6.81
C GLU A 23 -36.96 -10.10 7.48
N LYS A 24 -36.71 -9.76 8.74
CA LYS A 24 -37.52 -8.80 9.49
C LYS A 24 -37.52 -7.41 8.85
N TYR A 25 -36.39 -6.99 8.31
CA TYR A 25 -36.24 -5.68 7.68
C TYR A 25 -36.81 -5.67 6.26
N LEU A 26 -36.63 -6.74 5.49
CA LEU A 26 -37.24 -6.88 4.17
C LEU A 26 -38.76 -6.88 4.25
N LYS A 27 -39.38 -7.66 5.15
CA LYS A 27 -40.83 -7.64 5.39
C LYS A 27 -41.35 -6.24 5.67
N LYS A 28 -40.61 -5.46 6.47
CA LYS A 28 -40.97 -4.05 6.76
C LYS A 28 -40.92 -3.19 5.49
N LEU A 29 -39.92 -3.36 4.63
CA LEU A 29 -39.79 -2.56 3.41
C LEU A 29 -40.85 -2.91 2.35
N ILE A 30 -41.22 -4.19 2.25
CA ILE A 30 -42.33 -4.66 1.42
C ILE A 30 -43.64 -4.04 1.89
N ASN A 31 -43.94 -4.11 3.19
CA ASN A 31 -45.17 -3.53 3.76
C ASN A 31 -45.25 -1.99 3.61
N LEU A 32 -44.11 -1.31 3.47
CA LEU A 32 -44.03 0.13 3.22
C LEU A 32 -44.06 0.48 1.71
N ASN A 33 -44.29 -0.50 0.83
CA ASN A 33 -44.23 -0.39 -0.63
C ASN A 33 -42.93 0.26 -1.12
N LYS A 34 -41.82 0.03 -0.41
CA LYS A 34 -40.49 0.52 -0.82
C LYS A 34 -39.76 -0.45 -1.74
N ILE A 35 -40.14 -1.72 -1.69
CA ILE A 35 -39.66 -2.78 -2.57
C ILE A 35 -40.90 -3.53 -3.08
N ASN A 36 -40.87 -3.95 -4.34
CA ASN A 36 -41.93 -4.76 -4.96
C ASN A 36 -41.31 -5.94 -5.73
N GLU A 37 -42.15 -6.91 -6.11
CA GLU A 37 -41.76 -8.17 -6.75
C GLU A 37 -41.06 -8.02 -8.12
N PHE A 38 -41.16 -6.84 -8.75
CA PHE A 38 -40.53 -6.58 -10.05
C PHE A 38 -39.09 -6.06 -9.93
N MET A 39 -38.59 -5.83 -8.71
CA MET A 39 -37.23 -5.33 -8.48
C MET A 39 -36.19 -6.45 -8.50
N ASP A 40 -35.05 -6.19 -9.14
CA ASP A 40 -33.90 -7.10 -9.12
C ASP A 40 -33.18 -7.10 -7.75
N ASN A 41 -32.40 -8.16 -7.52
CA ASN A 41 -31.67 -8.36 -6.25
C ASN A 41 -30.78 -7.15 -5.87
N LEU A 42 -30.14 -6.53 -6.87
CA LEU A 42 -29.23 -5.40 -6.64
C LEU A 42 -29.98 -4.14 -6.21
N SER A 43 -31.12 -3.83 -6.84
CA SER A 43 -31.95 -2.69 -6.45
C SER A 43 -32.54 -2.88 -5.05
N VAL A 44 -33.03 -4.08 -4.76
CA VAL A 44 -33.53 -4.47 -3.44
C VAL A 44 -32.44 -4.30 -2.38
N TYR A 45 -31.21 -4.77 -2.65
CA TYR A 45 -30.08 -4.60 -1.76
C TYR A 45 -29.71 -3.12 -1.52
N LYS A 46 -29.68 -2.29 -2.57
CA LYS A 46 -29.42 -0.84 -2.44
C LYS A 46 -30.48 -0.15 -1.57
N ILE A 47 -31.77 -0.42 -1.81
CA ILE A 47 -32.87 0.15 -1.02
C ILE A 47 -32.80 -0.31 0.43
N PHE A 48 -32.47 -1.60 0.65
CA PHE A 48 -32.26 -2.17 1.97
C PHE A 48 -31.16 -1.42 2.74
N LEU A 49 -29.99 -1.20 2.13
CA LEU A 49 -28.91 -0.43 2.74
C LEU A 49 -29.29 1.05 2.95
N LEU A 50 -30.00 1.68 2.00
CA LEU A 50 -30.44 3.09 2.11
C LEU A 50 -31.38 3.30 3.30
N HIS A 51 -32.18 2.29 3.63
CA HIS A 51 -33.02 2.34 4.82
C HIS A 51 -32.21 2.17 6.10
N LEU A 52 -31.20 1.29 6.09
CA LEU A 52 -30.38 0.99 7.27
C LEU A 52 -29.29 2.01 7.56
N MET A 53 -28.81 2.76 6.58
CA MET A 53 -27.80 3.82 6.80
C MET A 53 -28.29 4.91 7.75
N LYS A 54 -29.62 5.09 7.90
CA LYS A 54 -30.23 5.98 8.91
C LYS A 54 -29.99 5.51 10.35
N LYS A 55 -29.62 4.24 10.54
CA LYS A 55 -29.47 3.59 11.85
C LYS A 55 -28.02 3.32 12.21
N ASN A 56 -27.18 3.03 11.22
CA ASN A 56 -25.77 2.73 11.44
C ASN A 56 -24.95 3.16 10.22
N VAL A 57 -23.87 3.92 10.49
CA VAL A 57 -22.96 4.43 9.47
C VAL A 57 -22.32 3.33 8.62
N VAL A 58 -22.11 2.12 9.15
CA VAL A 58 -21.55 0.99 8.41
C VAL A 58 -22.31 0.74 7.09
N PHE A 59 -23.64 0.87 7.08
CA PHE A 59 -24.43 0.64 5.86
C PHE A 59 -24.29 1.78 4.85
N LYS A 60 -24.05 3.02 5.32
CA LYS A 60 -23.68 4.14 4.45
C LYS A 60 -22.36 3.84 3.75
N GLU A 61 -21.40 3.28 4.48
CA GLU A 61 -20.07 2.99 3.98
C GLU A 61 -20.08 1.82 2.99
N ILE A 62 -20.90 0.78 3.22
CA ILE A 62 -21.13 -0.28 2.22
C ILE A 62 -21.70 0.31 0.92
N LEU A 63 -22.67 1.23 1.01
CA LEU A 63 -23.28 1.88 -0.16
C LEU A 63 -22.27 2.76 -0.93
N CYS A 64 -21.50 3.57 -0.21
CA CYS A 64 -20.65 4.61 -0.78
C CYS A 64 -19.28 4.08 -1.21
N LEU A 65 -18.62 3.29 -0.36
CA LEU A 65 -17.22 2.93 -0.55
C LEU A 65 -17.03 1.64 -1.34
N LYS A 66 -17.98 0.69 -1.26
CA LYS A 66 -17.91 -0.68 -1.82
C LYS A 66 -16.69 -1.53 -1.38
N GLN A 67 -15.62 -0.93 -0.86
CA GLN A 67 -14.38 -1.57 -0.37
C GLN A 67 -13.86 -0.83 0.88
N ASN A 68 -12.97 -1.47 1.67
CA ASN A 68 -12.30 -0.88 2.84
C ASN A 68 -13.25 -0.29 3.91
N ILE A 69 -14.39 -0.95 4.17
CA ILE A 69 -15.35 -0.54 5.22
C ILE A 69 -14.72 -0.60 6.61
N PHE A 70 -13.80 -1.53 6.85
CA PHE A 70 -13.02 -1.59 8.09
C PHE A 70 -11.54 -1.46 7.77
N ASP A 71 -10.86 -0.59 8.52
CA ASP A 71 -9.41 -0.44 8.46
C ASP A 71 -8.71 -1.49 9.33
N ILE A 72 -9.36 -1.99 10.39
CA ILE A 72 -8.88 -3.05 11.29
C ILE A 72 -9.95 -4.13 11.45
N GLU A 73 -9.55 -5.40 11.38
CA GLU A 73 -10.41 -6.57 11.53
C GLU A 73 -9.85 -7.59 12.54
N ILE A 74 -10.66 -7.92 13.54
CA ILE A 74 -10.29 -8.86 14.60
C ILE A 74 -11.40 -9.91 14.74
N GLU A 75 -10.99 -11.18 14.82
CA GLU A 75 -11.86 -12.29 15.16
C GLU A 75 -11.55 -12.79 16.57
N ILE A 76 -12.57 -13.06 17.37
CA ILE A 76 -12.42 -13.72 18.66
C ILE A 76 -13.05 -15.10 18.55
N CYS A 77 -12.20 -16.13 18.54
CA CYS A 77 -12.56 -17.54 18.49
C CYS A 77 -12.96 -18.01 19.89
N ASP A 78 -14.20 -17.74 20.28
CA ASP A 78 -14.74 -18.23 21.55
C ASP A 78 -16.02 -19.05 21.38
N LYS A 79 -15.98 -20.28 21.89
CA LYS A 79 -17.15 -21.16 21.97
C LYS A 79 -18.16 -20.68 23.02
N LYS A 80 -17.74 -19.88 24.00
CA LYS A 80 -18.62 -19.30 25.02
C LYS A 80 -19.21 -17.98 24.52
N ARG A 81 -20.54 -17.89 24.53
CA ARG A 81 -21.26 -16.71 24.05
C ARG A 81 -21.38 -15.65 25.15
N VAL A 82 -20.64 -14.57 25.00
CA VAL A 82 -20.77 -13.35 25.82
C VAL A 82 -21.82 -12.42 25.19
N LYS A 83 -22.50 -11.59 25.98
CA LYS A 83 -23.46 -10.64 25.37
C LYS A 83 -22.68 -9.60 24.57
N THR A 84 -23.04 -9.39 23.29
CA THR A 84 -22.39 -8.39 22.43
C THR A 84 -22.35 -7.00 23.06
N ASN A 85 -23.40 -6.61 23.79
CA ASN A 85 -23.46 -5.34 24.52
C ASN A 85 -22.34 -5.18 25.56
N GLU A 86 -21.89 -6.26 26.18
CA GLU A 86 -20.80 -6.23 27.16
C GLU A 86 -19.47 -5.88 26.47
N ILE A 87 -19.18 -6.53 25.34
CA ILE A 87 -18.00 -6.23 24.50
C ILE A 87 -18.07 -4.77 24.01
N THR A 88 -19.22 -4.35 23.48
CA THR A 88 -19.44 -2.97 23.02
C THR A 88 -19.17 -1.96 24.13
N ASN A 89 -19.67 -2.18 25.35
CA ASN A 89 -19.52 -1.27 26.48
C ASN A 89 -18.06 -1.16 26.96
N ARG A 90 -17.29 -2.25 26.91
CA ARG A 90 -15.87 -2.24 27.29
C ARG A 90 -15.01 -1.51 26.24
N LEU A 91 -15.32 -1.68 24.96
CA LEU A 91 -14.56 -1.05 23.89
C LEU A 91 -14.93 0.43 23.69
N SER A 92 -16.23 0.76 23.71
CA SER A 92 -16.73 2.09 23.30
C SER A 92 -16.01 3.24 24.00
N LYS A 93 -15.81 3.18 25.31
CA LYS A 93 -15.15 4.25 26.09
C LYS A 93 -13.66 4.44 25.82
N LYS A 94 -12.97 3.44 25.28
CA LYS A 94 -11.50 3.43 25.16
C LYS A 94 -11.02 3.64 23.74
N VAL A 95 -11.72 3.09 22.75
CA VAL A 95 -11.37 3.28 21.33
C VAL A 95 -12.03 4.52 20.70
N GLU A 96 -12.95 5.21 21.38
CA GLU A 96 -13.71 6.36 20.84
C GLU A 96 -12.84 7.46 20.22
N ASN A 97 -11.69 7.75 20.83
CA ASN A 97 -10.81 8.83 20.39
C ASN A 97 -10.08 8.52 19.08
N VAL A 98 -9.97 7.25 18.72
CA VAL A 98 -9.27 6.78 17.50
C VAL A 98 -10.25 6.22 16.47
N CYS A 99 -11.42 5.75 16.90
CA CYS A 99 -12.40 5.09 16.07
C CYS A 99 -13.43 6.08 15.51
N GLU A 100 -13.68 6.05 14.20
CA GLU A 100 -14.83 6.74 13.59
C GLU A 100 -16.11 5.96 13.88
N TYR A 101 -16.07 4.64 13.66
CA TYR A 101 -17.11 3.71 14.06
C TYR A 101 -16.55 2.29 14.16
N PHE A 102 -17.20 1.44 14.94
CA PHE A 102 -16.88 0.02 15.01
C PHE A 102 -18.14 -0.83 14.90
N HIS A 103 -17.97 -2.04 14.42
CA HIS A 103 -19.02 -3.04 14.25
C HIS A 103 -18.63 -4.31 15.00
N ILE A 104 -19.58 -4.87 15.75
CA ILE A 104 -19.40 -6.16 16.40
C ILE A 104 -20.54 -7.07 15.97
N SER A 105 -20.18 -8.23 15.41
CA SER A 105 -21.12 -9.29 15.09
C SER A 105 -20.69 -10.60 15.74
N TYR A 106 -21.65 -11.50 15.93
CA TYR A 106 -21.38 -12.86 16.37
C TYR A 106 -21.87 -13.83 15.30
N ASN A 107 -20.94 -14.53 14.67
CA ASN A 107 -21.24 -15.62 13.76
C ASN A 107 -21.58 -16.86 14.60
N ARG A 108 -22.86 -17.25 14.58
CA ARG A 108 -23.35 -18.40 15.35
C ARG A 108 -22.86 -19.74 14.81
N ILE A 109 -22.63 -19.83 13.51
CA ILE A 109 -22.22 -21.06 12.82
C ILE A 109 -20.76 -21.35 13.20
N GLU A 110 -19.90 -20.37 13.03
CA GLU A 110 -18.47 -20.49 13.36
C GLU A 110 -18.16 -20.34 14.84
N LYS A 111 -19.13 -19.83 15.63
CA LYS A 111 -18.95 -19.46 17.05
C LYS A 111 -17.78 -18.49 17.22
N LYS A 112 -17.83 -17.37 16.50
CA LYS A 112 -16.81 -16.33 16.53
C LYS A 112 -17.43 -14.96 16.65
N TYR A 113 -16.77 -14.07 17.39
CA TYR A 113 -17.04 -12.64 17.26
C TYR A 113 -16.18 -12.06 16.16
N PHE A 114 -16.75 -11.15 15.40
CA PHE A 114 -16.03 -10.26 14.52
C PHE A 114 -16.11 -8.84 15.09
N ILE A 115 -14.97 -8.15 15.08
CA ILE A 115 -14.83 -6.76 15.45
C ILE A 115 -14.18 -6.05 14.26
N GLY A 116 -14.96 -5.22 13.56
CA GLY A 116 -14.50 -4.36 12.48
C GLY A 116 -14.40 -2.92 12.96
N ILE A 117 -13.30 -2.23 12.68
CA ILE A 117 -13.05 -0.86 13.14
C ILE A 117 -12.69 0.02 11.95
N LYS A 118 -13.36 1.17 11.85
CA LYS A 118 -12.98 2.28 10.98
C LYS A 118 -12.28 3.35 11.81
N LEU A 119 -11.11 3.76 11.35
CA LEU A 119 -10.23 4.73 11.99
C LEU A 119 -10.64 6.15 11.61
N LYS A 120 -10.46 7.17 12.46
CA LYS A 120 -10.66 8.60 12.09
C LYS A 120 -9.60 9.08 11.07
N ASN A 121 -9.92 10.13 10.29
CA ASN A 121 -9.00 10.72 9.30
C ASN A 121 -7.70 11.28 9.91
N ASN A 122 -7.79 11.87 11.11
CA ASN A 122 -6.67 12.55 11.76
C ASN A 122 -6.13 11.75 12.95
N ILE A 123 -6.05 10.42 12.84
CA ILE A 123 -5.37 9.64 13.87
C ILE A 123 -3.88 9.99 13.79
N ASN A 124 -3.51 10.94 14.63
CA ASN A 124 -2.17 11.00 15.13
C ASN A 124 -2.08 9.82 16.10
N TYR A 125 -1.21 8.83 15.86
CA TYR A 125 -0.90 7.77 16.83
C TYR A 125 -0.16 8.37 18.04
N LYS A 126 -0.71 9.44 18.63
CA LYS A 126 -0.29 9.97 19.90
C LYS A 126 -0.47 8.84 20.89
N THR A 127 0.67 8.43 21.44
CA THR A 127 0.83 7.55 22.58
C THR A 127 -0.31 7.74 23.57
N ILE A 128 -1.32 6.88 23.45
CA ILE A 128 -1.99 6.38 24.65
C ILE A 128 -0.84 5.85 25.48
N GLN A 129 -0.71 6.33 26.72
CA GLN A 129 0.27 5.82 27.68
C GLN A 129 0.01 4.32 27.83
N CYS A 130 0.63 3.52 26.96
CA CYS A 130 0.66 2.08 27.12
C CYS A 130 1.52 1.84 28.35
N VAL A 131 0.96 1.09 29.30
CA VAL A 131 1.69 0.66 30.51
C VAL A 131 2.93 -0.14 30.11
N GLN A 132 2.89 -0.80 28.94
CA GLN A 132 4.06 -1.36 28.27
C GLN A 132 4.75 -0.29 27.42
N LYS A 133 5.89 0.23 27.92
CA LYS A 133 6.72 1.24 27.24
C LYS A 133 7.28 0.81 25.87
N ASN A 134 7.11 -0.47 25.49
CA ASN A 134 7.79 -1.08 24.35
C ASN A 134 6.88 -1.42 23.16
N VAL A 135 5.56 -1.13 23.21
CA VAL A 135 4.66 -1.47 22.09
C VAL A 135 4.80 -0.43 20.96
N PRO A 136 5.20 -0.83 19.74
CA PRO A 136 5.27 0.08 18.59
C PRO A 136 3.95 0.78 18.29
N ASN A 137 4.02 2.02 17.80
CA ASN A 137 2.84 2.85 17.55
C ASN A 137 1.79 2.18 16.65
N GLN A 138 2.23 1.36 15.69
CA GLN A 138 1.35 0.67 14.74
C GLN A 138 0.47 -0.43 15.37
N PHE A 139 0.77 -0.92 16.58
CA PHE A 139 0.01 -2.00 17.23
C PHE A 139 -0.93 -1.52 18.35
N LYS A 140 -0.92 -0.23 18.66
CA LYS A 140 -1.64 0.34 19.81
C LYS A 140 -3.13 -0.02 19.85
N ILE A 141 -3.81 -0.01 18.71
CA ILE A 141 -5.26 -0.27 18.66
C ILE A 141 -5.54 -1.74 18.96
N HIS A 142 -4.74 -2.65 18.40
CA HIS A 142 -4.83 -4.10 18.68
C HIS A 142 -4.58 -4.39 20.16
N PHE A 143 -3.53 -3.80 20.72
CA PHE A 143 -3.22 -3.89 22.15
C PHE A 143 -4.38 -3.37 23.01
N LEU A 144 -4.90 -2.19 22.69
CA LEU A 144 -6.02 -1.59 23.42
C LEU A 144 -7.25 -2.50 23.40
N ILE A 145 -7.57 -3.13 22.28
CA ILE A 145 -8.73 -4.02 22.17
C ILE A 145 -8.52 -5.26 23.03
N TYR A 146 -7.35 -5.89 22.94
CA TYR A 146 -7.01 -7.05 23.78
C TYR A 146 -7.08 -6.70 25.26
N GLU A 147 -6.42 -5.62 25.71
CA GLU A 147 -6.37 -5.22 27.11
C GLU A 147 -7.75 -4.98 27.72
N ASN A 148 -8.71 -4.48 26.94
CA ASN A 148 -10.08 -4.26 27.42
C ASN A 148 -10.91 -5.55 27.48
N LEU A 149 -10.45 -6.61 26.82
CA LEU A 149 -11.18 -7.86 26.67
C LEU A 149 -10.47 -9.07 27.30
N LYS A 150 -9.26 -8.90 27.83
CA LYS A 150 -8.42 -9.97 28.39
C LYS A 150 -9.04 -10.69 29.60
N ASP A 151 -9.88 -10.00 30.38
CA ASP A 151 -10.60 -10.63 31.51
C ASP A 151 -11.67 -11.61 31.03
N ILE A 152 -12.11 -11.47 29.78
CA ILE A 152 -13.16 -12.28 29.16
C ILE A 152 -12.54 -13.38 28.30
N TYR A 153 -11.46 -13.03 27.57
CA TYR A 153 -10.85 -13.88 26.55
C TYR A 153 -9.34 -13.98 26.74
N THR A 154 -8.80 -15.19 26.65
CA THR A 154 -7.35 -15.38 26.59
C THR A 154 -6.81 -14.93 25.23
N PHE A 155 -5.52 -14.60 25.16
CA PHE A 155 -4.90 -14.04 23.96
C PHE A 155 -5.01 -14.96 22.74
N GLU A 156 -4.92 -16.28 22.94
CA GLU A 156 -4.98 -17.28 21.86
C GLU A 156 -6.35 -17.31 21.17
N LYS A 157 -7.39 -16.73 21.79
CA LYS A 157 -8.70 -16.58 21.17
C LYS A 157 -8.74 -15.45 20.15
N PHE A 158 -7.80 -14.50 20.20
CA PHE A 158 -7.75 -13.39 19.25
C PHE A 158 -7.03 -13.82 17.97
N LYS A 159 -7.72 -13.62 16.85
CA LYS A 159 -7.17 -13.75 15.51
C LYS A 159 -7.22 -12.39 14.83
N PHE A 160 -6.05 -11.80 14.62
CA PHE A 160 -5.87 -10.57 13.87
C PHE A 160 -5.75 -10.93 12.39
N ASN A 161 -6.65 -10.42 11.55
CA ASN A 161 -6.68 -10.78 10.12
C ASN A 161 -5.75 -9.90 9.27
N GLU A 162 -4.64 -9.48 9.85
CA GLU A 162 -3.66 -8.57 9.26
C GLU A 162 -2.24 -9.11 9.51
N ILE A 163 -1.39 -8.96 8.50
CA ILE A 163 0.03 -9.30 8.59
C ILE A 163 0.80 -8.01 8.83
N PHE A 164 1.69 -8.01 9.82
CA PHE A 164 2.46 -6.84 10.22
C PHE A 164 3.95 -7.07 10.04
N PHE A 165 4.66 -6.01 9.67
CA PHE A 165 6.10 -6.04 9.48
C PHE A 165 6.79 -5.05 10.41
N THR A 166 8.00 -5.40 10.83
CA THR A 166 8.82 -4.50 11.63
C THR A 166 9.21 -3.31 10.78
N LYS A 167 8.97 -2.10 11.29
CA LYS A 167 9.36 -0.87 10.60
C LYS A 167 10.88 -0.74 10.69
N LEU A 168 11.59 -0.90 9.58
CA LEU A 168 12.98 -0.48 9.49
C LEU A 168 12.99 1.04 9.35
N ILE A 169 13.76 1.69 10.21
CA ILE A 169 14.00 3.13 10.16
C ILE A 169 15.28 3.32 9.36
N PHE A 170 15.18 3.95 8.19
CA PHE A 170 16.35 4.31 7.40
C PHE A 170 16.97 5.61 7.91
N GLU A 171 18.28 5.76 7.70
CA GLU A 171 19.01 6.99 7.98
C GLU A 171 18.44 8.16 7.14
N ASN A 172 18.85 9.40 7.45
CA ASN A 172 18.33 10.59 6.78
C ASN A 172 18.89 10.74 5.34
N GLU A 173 18.42 9.91 4.42
CA GLU A 173 18.86 9.85 3.02
C GLU A 173 18.59 11.13 2.24
N ILE A 174 17.49 11.82 2.53
CA ILE A 174 17.14 13.12 1.90
C ILE A 174 18.19 14.18 2.24
N GLN A 175 18.67 14.20 3.49
CA GLN A 175 19.72 15.14 3.89
C GLN A 175 21.05 14.82 3.19
N LYS A 176 21.41 13.52 3.11
CA LYS A 176 22.59 13.07 2.34
C LYS A 176 22.52 13.49 0.88
N TYR A 177 21.36 13.34 0.23
CA TYR A 177 21.13 13.80 -1.14
C TYR A 177 21.37 15.31 -1.29
N LYS A 178 20.78 16.13 -0.41
CA LYS A 178 20.93 17.59 -0.44
C LYS A 178 22.39 18.02 -0.32
N GLU A 179 23.18 17.34 0.51
CA GLU A 179 24.61 17.61 0.67
C GLU A 179 25.42 17.27 -0.58
N ILE A 180 25.08 16.18 -1.29
CA ILE A 180 25.71 15.81 -2.56
C ILE A 180 25.34 16.80 -3.66
N ILE A 181 24.07 17.16 -3.81
CA ILE A 181 23.63 18.16 -4.79
C ILE A 181 24.28 19.52 -4.51
N GLY A 182 24.33 19.94 -3.25
CA GLY A 182 25.01 21.18 -2.86
C GLY A 182 26.48 21.17 -3.27
N HIS A 183 27.17 20.04 -3.07
CA HIS A 183 28.54 19.87 -3.55
C HIS A 183 28.65 19.96 -5.07
N LEU A 184 27.83 19.20 -5.82
CA LEU A 184 27.82 19.20 -7.28
C LEU A 184 27.57 20.60 -7.86
N LYS A 185 26.57 21.33 -7.34
CA LYS A 185 26.24 22.70 -7.78
C LYS A 185 27.32 23.72 -7.43
N SER A 186 28.11 23.48 -6.38
CA SER A 186 29.25 24.35 -6.00
C SER A 186 30.50 24.13 -6.84
N MET A 187 30.57 23.05 -7.64
CA MET A 187 31.73 22.76 -8.47
C MET A 187 31.85 23.77 -9.62
N LYS A 188 33.09 24.19 -9.90
CA LYS A 188 33.41 24.93 -11.14
C LYS A 188 33.39 23.96 -12.32
N LEU A 189 32.21 23.77 -12.92
CA LEU A 189 31.98 22.94 -14.10
C LEU A 189 31.97 23.79 -15.39
N PRO A 190 32.30 23.21 -16.57
CA PRO A 190 32.25 23.94 -17.85
C PRO A 190 30.85 24.44 -18.25
N ILE A 191 29.83 23.72 -17.77
CA ILE A 191 28.41 24.03 -17.91
C ILE A 191 27.80 23.81 -16.53
N SER A 192 27.04 24.78 -16.03
CA SER A 192 26.51 24.74 -14.66
C SER A 192 25.31 23.80 -14.54
N ILE A 193 25.18 23.16 -13.38
CA ILE A 193 23.96 22.41 -13.00
C ILE A 193 22.93 23.42 -12.49
N VAL A 194 21.83 23.59 -13.22
CA VAL A 194 20.78 24.56 -12.89
C VAL A 194 19.75 23.94 -11.94
N TYR A 195 19.39 22.69 -12.21
CA TYR A 195 18.32 22.01 -11.52
C TYR A 195 18.60 20.51 -11.40
N ASP A 196 17.97 19.89 -10.41
CA ASP A 196 18.11 18.47 -10.09
C ASP A 196 16.76 17.88 -9.75
N GLU A 197 16.56 16.62 -10.14
CA GLU A 197 15.33 15.89 -9.89
C GLU A 197 15.67 14.56 -9.22
N LEU A 198 15.30 14.41 -7.95
CA LEU A 198 15.41 13.13 -7.24
C LEU A 198 14.24 12.22 -7.66
N ILE A 199 14.45 11.34 -8.63
CA ILE A 199 13.42 10.43 -9.16
C ILE A 199 13.30 9.11 -8.38
N SER A 200 14.22 8.84 -7.45
CA SER A 200 14.18 7.63 -6.63
C SER A 200 13.02 7.57 -5.63
N CYS A 201 12.74 6.34 -5.15
CA CYS A 201 11.73 6.05 -4.13
C CYS A 201 11.89 6.84 -2.82
N ILE A 202 13.09 7.35 -2.49
CA ILE A 202 13.26 8.22 -1.31
C ILE A 202 12.46 9.51 -1.48
N GLY A 203 12.54 10.14 -2.65
CA GLY A 203 11.96 11.46 -2.86
C GLY A 203 10.43 11.45 -2.84
N ARG A 204 9.83 10.31 -3.19
CA ARG A 204 8.38 10.04 -3.07
C ARG A 204 7.97 9.31 -1.78
N GLY A 205 8.93 8.88 -0.96
CA GLY A 205 8.71 8.32 0.38
C GLY A 205 8.29 6.86 0.41
N THR A 206 8.59 6.07 -0.62
CA THR A 206 8.22 4.64 -0.76
C THR A 206 9.46 3.73 -0.79
N ASN A 207 10.58 4.19 -0.23
CA ASN A 207 11.87 3.51 -0.24
C ASN A 207 11.93 2.34 0.75
N ILE A 208 12.53 1.21 0.33
CA ILE A 208 12.66 0.00 1.16
C ILE A 208 14.09 -0.36 1.54
N SER A 209 15.11 0.23 0.91
CA SER A 209 16.51 -0.10 1.14
C SER A 209 17.41 1.13 0.91
N ASN A 210 18.62 1.13 1.47
CA ASN A 210 19.61 2.19 1.23
C ASN A 210 20.35 1.99 -0.12
N GLU A 211 19.63 1.53 -1.13
CA GLU A 211 20.15 1.20 -2.45
C GLU A 211 20.59 2.43 -3.27
N VAL A 212 20.92 2.22 -4.54
CA VAL A 212 21.31 3.29 -5.44
C VAL A 212 20.14 4.22 -5.72
N HIS A 213 20.26 5.48 -5.31
CA HIS A 213 19.23 6.49 -5.43
C HIS A 213 19.42 7.30 -6.72
N GLU A 214 18.50 7.14 -7.67
CA GLU A 214 18.57 7.83 -8.96
C GLU A 214 18.12 9.29 -8.90
N SER A 215 18.87 10.14 -9.61
CA SER A 215 18.62 11.57 -9.79
C SER A 215 19.00 12.00 -11.21
N ILE A 216 18.23 12.95 -11.74
CA ILE A 216 18.50 13.60 -13.03
C ILE A 216 19.05 15.00 -12.78
N LEU A 217 20.16 15.32 -13.44
CA LEU A 217 20.76 16.65 -13.44
C LEU A 217 20.41 17.37 -14.74
N HIS A 218 19.90 18.59 -14.59
CA HIS A 218 19.56 19.47 -15.69
C HIS A 218 20.63 20.57 -15.76
N LEU A 219 21.36 20.57 -16.87
CA LEU A 219 22.41 21.54 -17.13
C LEU A 219 21.83 22.79 -17.82
N GLU A 220 22.54 23.91 -17.72
CA GLU A 220 22.13 25.13 -18.45
C GLU A 220 22.10 24.89 -19.97
N THR A 221 21.13 25.51 -20.64
CA THR A 221 21.04 25.45 -22.10
C THR A 221 22.26 26.12 -22.72
N SER A 222 22.96 25.37 -23.58
CA SER A 222 24.16 25.85 -24.24
C SER A 222 24.12 25.49 -25.72
N LYS A 223 24.42 26.47 -26.59
CA LYS A 223 24.62 26.22 -28.03
C LYS A 223 25.83 25.33 -28.32
N LYS A 224 26.61 24.96 -27.29
CA LYS A 224 27.78 24.08 -27.40
C LYS A 224 27.44 22.59 -27.37
N TRP A 225 26.18 22.21 -27.09
CA TRP A 225 25.78 20.82 -27.18
C TRP A 225 25.81 20.36 -28.64
N PRO A 226 26.38 19.18 -28.93
CA PRO A 226 26.33 18.61 -30.27
C PRO A 226 24.89 18.31 -30.71
N GLU A 227 24.62 18.33 -32.02
CA GLU A 227 23.32 17.91 -32.58
C GLU A 227 23.22 16.38 -32.75
N ASN A 228 24.36 15.70 -32.90
CA ASN A 228 24.40 14.25 -33.09
C ASN A 228 24.30 13.50 -31.75
N GLN A 229 23.38 12.53 -31.64
CA GLN A 229 23.13 11.79 -30.39
C GLN A 229 24.36 11.08 -29.83
N LYS A 230 25.19 10.45 -30.66
CA LYS A 230 26.43 9.79 -30.19
C LYS A 230 27.42 10.81 -29.65
N ALA A 231 27.51 11.98 -30.28
CA ALA A 231 28.36 13.07 -29.80
C ALA A 231 27.83 13.66 -28.48
N ILE A 232 26.50 13.73 -28.29
CA ILE A 232 25.87 14.12 -27.02
C ILE A 232 26.26 13.12 -25.91
N GLU A 233 26.15 11.80 -26.16
CA GLU A 233 26.57 10.78 -25.20
C GLU A 233 28.05 10.90 -24.80
N CYS A 234 28.94 11.12 -25.78
CA CYS A 234 30.36 11.37 -25.51
C CYS A 234 30.57 12.62 -24.67
N ALA A 235 29.85 13.71 -24.96
CA ALA A 235 29.93 14.95 -24.20
C ALA A 235 29.42 14.78 -22.75
N LYS A 236 28.33 14.03 -22.53
CA LYS A 236 27.84 13.67 -21.20
C LYS A 236 28.89 12.85 -20.44
N THR A 237 29.47 11.84 -21.07
CA THR A 237 30.54 11.02 -20.47
C THR A 237 31.74 11.86 -20.07
N ALA A 238 32.19 12.78 -20.93
CA ALA A 238 33.27 13.71 -20.62
C ALA A 238 32.93 14.61 -19.42
N PHE A 239 31.66 15.04 -19.31
CA PHE A 239 31.18 15.79 -18.15
C PHE A 239 31.20 14.94 -16.87
N TYR A 240 30.81 13.67 -16.93
CA TYR A 240 30.91 12.73 -15.82
C TYR A 240 32.37 12.54 -15.37
N CYS A 241 33.31 12.37 -16.30
CA CYS A 241 34.76 12.34 -16.04
C CYS A 241 35.25 13.61 -15.31
N HIS A 242 34.73 14.77 -15.70
CA HIS A 242 35.09 16.03 -15.05
C HIS A 242 34.59 16.11 -13.60
N ILE A 243 33.36 15.65 -13.34
CA ILE A 243 32.81 15.55 -11.98
C ILE A 243 33.64 14.57 -11.14
N PHE A 244 33.96 13.40 -11.69
CA PHE A 244 34.76 12.39 -10.99
C PHE A 244 36.10 12.93 -10.54
N ASN A 245 36.81 13.65 -11.41
CA ASN A 245 38.11 14.25 -11.07
C ASN A 245 38.03 15.33 -9.97
N LYS A 246 36.87 15.96 -9.79
CA LYS A 246 36.70 17.10 -8.85
C LYS A 246 35.86 16.77 -7.62
N SER A 247 35.17 15.64 -7.60
CA SER A 247 34.28 15.24 -6.51
C SER A 247 35.08 14.82 -5.29
N LYS A 248 34.64 15.26 -4.11
CA LYS A 248 35.20 14.81 -2.83
C LYS A 248 34.66 13.45 -2.38
N TYR A 249 33.61 12.96 -3.05
CA TYR A 249 32.97 11.68 -2.71
C TYR A 249 33.56 10.55 -3.54
N LYS A 250 33.59 9.34 -2.95
CA LYS A 250 33.93 8.13 -3.68
C LYS A 250 32.95 7.96 -4.84
N ASN A 251 33.45 7.58 -5.99
CA ASN A 251 32.73 7.71 -7.24
C ASN A 251 32.98 6.54 -8.20
N VAL A 252 32.00 6.30 -9.06
CA VAL A 252 32.05 5.34 -10.18
C VAL A 252 31.46 6.05 -11.39
N ILE A 253 32.06 5.88 -12.57
CA ILE A 253 31.52 6.42 -13.82
C ILE A 253 31.19 5.27 -14.75
N GLU A 254 30.04 5.39 -15.40
CA GLU A 254 29.64 4.60 -16.54
C GLU A 254 29.33 5.53 -17.72
N ARG A 255 29.15 4.94 -18.91
CA ARG A 255 28.87 5.71 -20.13
C ARG A 255 27.61 6.59 -20.01
N GLU A 256 26.61 6.12 -19.29
CA GLU A 256 25.30 6.79 -19.22
C GLU A 256 25.07 7.56 -17.91
N TYR A 257 25.85 7.29 -16.87
CA TYR A 257 25.62 7.83 -15.53
C TYR A 257 26.91 7.85 -14.71
N PHE A 258 26.88 8.54 -13.56
CA PHE A 258 27.89 8.40 -12.53
C PHE A 258 27.24 8.16 -11.17
N ILE A 259 27.96 7.49 -10.26
CA ILE A 259 27.51 7.21 -8.90
C ILE A 259 28.44 7.94 -7.93
N LEU A 260 27.86 8.62 -6.93
CA LEU A 260 28.58 9.15 -5.77
C LEU A 260 28.15 8.40 -4.51
N GLU A 261 29.11 7.94 -3.74
CA GLU A 261 28.90 7.25 -2.47
C GLU A 261 29.16 8.20 -1.29
N TYR A 262 28.19 8.31 -0.38
CA TYR A 262 28.30 9.10 0.85
C TYR A 262 27.68 8.36 2.03
N LYS A 263 28.50 8.06 3.04
CA LYS A 263 28.07 7.35 4.26
C LYS A 263 27.23 6.10 3.94
N ARG A 264 27.76 5.22 3.07
CA ARG A 264 27.16 3.97 2.59
C ARG A 264 25.93 4.11 1.68
N SER A 265 25.44 5.32 1.44
CA SER A 265 24.39 5.60 0.46
C SER A 265 25.00 5.85 -0.91
N LYS A 266 24.39 5.33 -1.96
CA LYS A 266 24.85 5.52 -3.34
C LYS A 266 23.84 6.37 -4.09
N PHE A 267 24.31 7.42 -4.78
CA PHE A 267 23.46 8.30 -5.56
C PHE A 267 23.90 8.26 -7.02
N LYS A 268 23.01 7.80 -7.89
CA LYS A 268 23.24 7.68 -9.34
C LYS A 268 22.67 8.89 -10.05
N PHE A 269 23.50 9.57 -10.81
CA PHE A 269 23.17 10.79 -11.51
C PHE A 269 23.24 10.56 -13.02
N LYS A 270 22.22 11.04 -13.72
CA LYS A 270 22.17 11.10 -15.19
C LYS A 270 21.97 12.55 -15.63
N ILE A 271 22.57 12.95 -16.75
CA ILE A 271 22.28 14.24 -17.37
C ILE A 271 21.15 14.07 -18.38
N SER A 272 20.08 14.84 -18.21
CA SER A 272 19.03 15.00 -19.22
C SER A 272 19.15 16.37 -19.86
N LEU A 273 19.07 16.43 -21.19
CA LEU A 273 18.89 17.67 -21.92
C LEU A 273 17.39 17.91 -22.14
N LYS A 274 16.99 19.18 -22.29
CA LYS A 274 15.58 19.60 -22.32
C LYS A 274 14.78 18.96 -23.48
N ASP A 275 15.46 18.65 -24.57
CA ASP A 275 14.86 18.07 -25.78
C ASP A 275 14.85 16.53 -25.79
N GLU A 276 15.38 15.89 -24.74
CA GLU A 276 15.48 14.41 -24.63
C GLU A 276 14.39 13.78 -23.75
N GLU A 277 13.49 14.55 -23.13
CA GLU A 277 12.45 13.97 -22.26
C GLU A 277 11.53 13.03 -23.05
N MET A 278 11.74 11.73 -22.87
CA MET A 278 10.89 10.70 -23.46
C MET A 278 9.48 10.76 -22.86
N THR A 279 8.48 10.43 -23.66
CA THR A 279 7.07 10.32 -23.24
C THR A 279 6.89 9.51 -21.96
N LYS A 280 7.61 8.39 -21.83
CA LYS A 280 7.57 7.51 -20.65
C LYS A 280 8.09 8.19 -19.39
N ASP A 281 9.18 8.97 -19.51
CA ASP A 281 9.79 9.68 -18.38
C ASP A 281 8.86 10.77 -17.85
N ARG A 282 8.16 11.49 -18.75
CA ARG A 282 7.15 12.49 -18.36
C ARG A 282 6.00 11.87 -17.58
N ILE A 283 5.53 10.69 -18.00
CA ILE A 283 4.46 9.96 -17.29
C ILE A 283 4.92 9.51 -15.91
N PHE A 284 6.12 8.91 -15.80
CA PHE A 284 6.64 8.43 -14.51
C PHE A 284 7.03 9.55 -13.57
N LYS A 285 7.43 10.71 -14.10
CA LYS A 285 7.55 11.95 -13.33
C LYS A 285 6.19 12.39 -12.78
N GLY A 286 5.14 12.37 -13.61
CA GLY A 286 3.77 12.59 -13.17
C GLY A 286 3.33 11.63 -12.06
N LEU A 287 3.65 10.34 -12.21
CA LEU A 287 3.39 9.32 -11.19
C LEU A 287 4.17 9.62 -9.89
N TYR A 288 5.46 9.94 -9.99
CA TYR A 288 6.29 10.30 -8.85
C TYR A 288 5.67 11.47 -8.05
N ASP A 289 5.30 12.55 -8.73
CA ASP A 289 4.72 13.73 -8.09
C ASP A 289 3.35 13.42 -7.47
N PHE A 290 2.59 12.52 -8.09
CA PHE A 290 1.33 12.03 -7.56
C PHE A 290 1.53 11.23 -6.27
N ILE A 291 2.45 10.25 -6.27
CA ILE A 291 2.77 9.41 -5.10
C ILE A 291 3.35 10.25 -3.96
N LYS A 292 4.20 11.23 -4.27
CA LYS A 292 4.80 12.13 -3.27
C LYS A 292 3.73 12.86 -2.44
N LYS A 293 2.58 13.18 -3.03
CA LYS A 293 1.44 13.85 -2.36
C LYS A 293 0.53 12.90 -1.57
N LYS A 294 0.69 11.59 -1.71
CA LYS A 294 -0.09 10.61 -0.93
C LYS A 294 0.28 10.65 0.55
N ASP A 295 -0.66 10.21 1.37
CA ASP A 295 -0.51 10.17 2.82
C ASP A 295 0.55 9.14 3.27
N THR A 296 0.88 9.19 4.56
CA THR A 296 1.87 8.28 5.16
C THR A 296 1.39 6.84 5.20
N PHE A 297 0.08 6.59 5.31
CA PHE A 297 -0.47 5.24 5.35
C PHE A 297 -0.27 4.49 4.04
N PHE A 298 -0.55 5.18 2.94
CA PHE A 298 -0.28 4.68 1.60
C PHE A 298 1.19 4.33 1.43
N LYS A 299 2.08 5.28 1.76
CA LYS A 299 3.53 5.10 1.61
C LYS A 299 4.06 3.93 2.43
N GLU A 300 3.61 3.80 3.68
CA GLU A 300 3.96 2.67 4.54
C GLU A 300 3.42 1.34 3.98
N GLY A 301 2.21 1.31 3.42
CA GLY A 301 1.65 0.12 2.79
C GLY A 301 2.44 -0.33 1.56
N VAL A 302 2.86 0.62 0.72
CA VAL A 302 3.75 0.36 -0.42
C VAL A 302 5.09 -0.20 0.04
N ILE A 303 5.70 0.38 1.07
CA ILE A 303 6.98 -0.10 1.64
C ILE A 303 6.85 -1.56 2.09
N ILE A 304 5.74 -1.91 2.74
CA ILE A 304 5.47 -3.28 3.17
C ILE A 304 5.41 -4.24 1.97
N VAL A 305 4.63 -3.91 0.95
CA VAL A 305 4.50 -4.74 -0.26
C VAL A 305 5.85 -4.90 -0.95
N LYS A 306 6.58 -3.81 -1.13
CA LYS A 306 7.88 -3.81 -1.79
C LYS A 306 8.91 -4.66 -1.04
N ARG A 307 8.98 -4.58 0.30
CA ARG A 307 9.85 -5.44 1.11
C ARG A 307 9.53 -6.92 1.00
N TYR A 308 8.24 -7.25 1.03
CA TYR A 308 7.81 -8.61 0.80
C TYR A 308 8.32 -9.11 -0.55
N LEU A 309 8.15 -8.34 -1.62
CA LEU A 309 8.65 -8.72 -2.95
C LEU A 309 10.17 -8.79 -3.05
N GLU A 310 10.90 -7.87 -2.41
CA GLU A 310 12.37 -7.87 -2.32
C GLU A 310 12.89 -9.14 -1.65
N CYS A 311 12.30 -9.51 -0.52
CA CYS A 311 12.69 -10.72 0.22
C CYS A 311 12.48 -12.01 -0.59
N HIS A 312 11.52 -12.00 -1.52
CA HIS A 312 11.24 -13.10 -2.44
C HIS A 312 11.97 -12.97 -3.79
N GLY A 313 12.84 -11.96 -3.96
CA GLY A 313 13.65 -11.76 -5.16
C GLY A 313 12.91 -11.19 -6.37
N TYR A 314 11.65 -10.76 -6.23
CA TYR A 314 10.85 -10.22 -7.34
C TYR A 314 11.09 -8.74 -7.61
N LEU A 315 11.51 -7.97 -6.60
CA LEU A 315 11.86 -6.55 -6.71
C LEU A 315 13.35 -6.40 -6.39
N PRO A 316 14.14 -5.61 -7.16
CA PRO A 316 13.75 -4.85 -8.35
C PRO A 316 13.90 -5.62 -9.69
N LEU A 317 14.21 -6.92 -9.66
CA LEU A 317 14.62 -7.66 -10.85
C LEU A 317 13.50 -7.92 -11.86
N ASN A 318 12.32 -8.34 -11.39
CA ASN A 318 11.21 -8.74 -12.26
C ASN A 318 10.09 -7.70 -12.29
N LEU A 319 9.84 -7.06 -11.16
CA LEU A 319 8.80 -6.05 -10.98
C LEU A 319 9.47 -4.70 -10.70
N THR A 320 8.94 -3.63 -11.29
CA THR A 320 9.46 -2.27 -11.04
C THR A 320 8.72 -1.58 -9.91
N ASP A 321 9.35 -0.57 -9.31
CA ASP A 321 8.71 0.25 -8.29
C ASP A 321 7.40 0.89 -8.77
N GLU A 322 7.36 1.35 -10.02
CA GLU A 322 6.18 1.98 -10.64
C GLU A 322 5.02 0.99 -10.74
N MET A 323 5.27 -0.26 -11.14
CA MET A 323 4.24 -1.31 -11.19
C MET A 323 3.62 -1.52 -9.81
N ILE A 324 4.45 -1.65 -8.78
CA ILE A 324 3.97 -1.92 -7.41
C ILE A 324 3.21 -0.72 -6.84
N GLU A 325 3.70 0.49 -7.07
CA GLU A 325 3.03 1.72 -6.65
C GLU A 325 1.66 1.88 -7.31
N LEU A 326 1.54 1.59 -8.61
CA LEU A 326 0.27 1.63 -9.35
C LEU A 326 -0.72 0.58 -8.84
N ILE A 327 -0.27 -0.66 -8.60
CA ILE A 327 -1.14 -1.70 -8.00
C ILE A 327 -1.64 -1.24 -6.63
N CYS A 328 -0.74 -0.71 -5.79
CA CYS A 328 -1.12 -0.22 -4.46
C CYS A 328 -2.11 0.96 -4.52
N LEU A 329 -2.04 1.81 -5.56
CA LEU A 329 -2.97 2.92 -5.75
C LEU A 329 -4.41 2.47 -5.89
N LEU A 330 -4.66 1.29 -6.48
CA LEU A 330 -6.00 0.69 -6.58
C LEU A 330 -6.66 0.52 -5.20
N PHE A 331 -5.85 0.26 -4.17
CA PHE A 331 -6.31 -0.01 -2.82
C PHE A 331 -6.24 1.20 -1.89
N SER A 332 -5.69 2.32 -2.38
CA SER A 332 -5.38 3.50 -1.56
C SER A 332 -6.61 4.29 -1.12
N ASN A 333 -7.70 4.21 -1.88
CA ASN A 333 -8.91 4.98 -1.58
C ASN A 333 -9.51 4.57 -0.23
N ASN A 334 -9.61 5.56 0.66
CA ASN A 334 -10.16 5.43 2.02
C ASN A 334 -9.48 4.37 2.90
N CYS A 335 -8.23 4.03 2.61
CA CYS A 335 -7.45 3.08 3.41
C CYS A 335 -6.64 3.82 4.48
N ARG A 336 -6.96 3.60 5.76
CA ARG A 336 -6.28 4.26 6.90
C ARG A 336 -5.36 3.30 7.70
N ASN A 337 -5.03 2.16 7.10
CA ASN A 337 -4.14 1.14 7.68
C ASN A 337 -3.18 0.61 6.60
N PRO A 338 -1.86 0.78 6.75
CA PRO A 338 -0.86 0.28 5.80
C PRO A 338 -0.99 -1.22 5.50
N ASN A 339 -1.31 -2.03 6.51
CA ASN A 339 -1.40 -3.49 6.36
C ASN A 339 -2.59 -3.89 5.49
N LYS A 340 -3.64 -3.07 5.40
CA LYS A 340 -4.78 -3.35 4.54
C LYS A 340 -4.39 -3.28 3.06
N ILE A 341 -3.48 -2.36 2.69
CA ILE A 341 -2.92 -2.30 1.33
C ILE A 341 -2.17 -3.59 1.04
N PHE A 342 -1.34 -4.07 1.96
CA PHE A 342 -0.64 -5.35 1.82
C PHE A 342 -1.60 -6.54 1.69
N MET A 343 -2.63 -6.62 2.55
CA MET A 343 -3.63 -7.70 2.48
C MET A 343 -4.42 -7.68 1.17
N ASN A 344 -4.71 -6.50 0.62
CA ASN A 344 -5.37 -6.37 -0.68
C ASN A 344 -4.42 -6.73 -1.83
N PHE A 345 -3.14 -6.38 -1.73
CA PHE A 345 -2.11 -6.82 -2.68
C PHE A 345 -1.99 -8.35 -2.73
N LEU A 346 -1.96 -9.04 -1.59
CA LEU A 346 -1.92 -10.50 -1.55
C LEU A 346 -3.13 -11.14 -2.26
N LYS A 347 -4.28 -10.46 -2.28
CA LYS A 347 -5.51 -10.92 -2.95
C LYS A 347 -5.62 -10.45 -4.39
N PHE A 348 -4.66 -9.66 -4.88
CA PHE A 348 -4.72 -9.09 -6.20
C PHE A 348 -4.53 -10.18 -7.26
N GLU A 349 -5.44 -10.23 -8.23
CA GLU A 349 -5.43 -11.24 -9.29
C GLU A 349 -4.53 -10.86 -10.48
N PHE A 350 -3.80 -9.74 -10.38
CA PHE A 350 -2.92 -9.24 -11.45
C PHE A 350 -3.67 -9.13 -12.79
N LYS A 351 -4.89 -8.58 -12.72
CA LYS A 351 -5.69 -8.22 -13.90
C LYS A 351 -5.14 -6.96 -14.55
N GLY A 352 -5.51 -6.78 -15.82
CA GLY A 352 -5.25 -5.56 -16.55
C GLY A 352 -5.97 -4.36 -15.97
N PHE A 353 -5.29 -3.22 -15.86
CA PHE A 353 -5.97 -1.96 -15.55
C PHE A 353 -5.29 -0.74 -16.19
N CYS A 354 -6.08 0.29 -16.40
CA CYS A 354 -5.65 1.62 -16.82
C CYS A 354 -5.86 2.61 -15.67
N TYR A 355 -4.82 3.39 -15.34
CA TYR A 355 -4.84 4.43 -14.32
C TYR A 355 -4.61 5.81 -14.95
N ASP A 356 -5.57 6.71 -14.79
CA ASP A 356 -5.45 8.11 -15.21
C ASP A 356 -4.96 8.96 -14.03
N LEU A 357 -3.71 9.43 -14.13
CA LEU A 357 -3.07 10.24 -13.09
C LEU A 357 -3.72 11.62 -12.94
N ASN A 358 -4.33 12.18 -13.99
CA ASN A 358 -4.96 13.49 -13.93
C ASN A 358 -6.25 13.44 -13.12
N ASN A 359 -7.04 12.38 -13.33
CA ASN A 359 -8.36 12.22 -12.71
C ASN A 359 -8.33 11.36 -11.44
N SER A 360 -7.21 10.69 -11.15
CA SER A 360 -7.09 9.70 -10.06
C SER A 360 -8.11 8.57 -10.18
N THR A 361 -8.44 8.18 -11.41
CA THR A 361 -9.43 7.15 -11.72
C THR A 361 -8.76 5.93 -12.30
N PHE A 362 -9.35 4.77 -12.05
CA PHE A 362 -8.91 3.51 -12.63
C PHE A 362 -10.05 2.84 -13.40
N LYS A 363 -9.70 2.03 -14.39
CA LYS A 363 -10.62 1.19 -15.15
C LYS A 363 -9.97 -0.15 -15.45
N ASP A 364 -10.69 -1.23 -15.24
CA ASP A 364 -10.24 -2.56 -15.66
C ASP A 364 -10.16 -2.64 -17.20
N ILE A 365 -9.16 -3.36 -17.70
CA ILE A 365 -8.99 -3.66 -19.13
C ILE A 365 -8.79 -5.17 -19.31
N GLU A 366 -9.02 -5.67 -20.53
CA GLU A 366 -8.97 -7.11 -20.81
C GLU A 366 -7.52 -7.62 -20.88
N GLU A 367 -6.62 -6.81 -21.43
CA GLU A 367 -5.21 -7.13 -21.59
C GLU A 367 -4.50 -7.22 -20.23
N LYS A 368 -3.69 -8.26 -20.00
CA LYS A 368 -2.90 -8.42 -18.75
C LYS A 368 -1.71 -7.46 -18.69
N GLN A 369 -1.99 -6.16 -18.55
CA GLN A 369 -0.98 -5.10 -18.46
C GLN A 369 -1.47 -3.93 -17.60
N ILE A 370 -0.53 -3.08 -17.20
CA ILE A 370 -0.85 -1.79 -16.56
C ILE A 370 -0.66 -0.68 -17.58
N GLU A 371 -1.70 0.13 -17.76
CA GLU A 371 -1.65 1.35 -18.55
C GLU A 371 -1.69 2.57 -17.64
N VAL A 372 -0.85 3.56 -17.92
CA VAL A 372 -0.80 4.81 -17.17
C VAL A 372 -0.98 5.97 -18.12
N ILE A 373 -1.99 6.80 -17.87
CA ILE A 373 -2.29 7.99 -18.66
C ILE A 373 -1.89 9.24 -17.88
N PHE A 374 -1.16 10.13 -18.52
CA PHE A 374 -0.83 11.46 -18.00
C PHE A 374 -0.78 12.47 -19.13
N ASN A 375 -1.49 13.59 -19.01
CA ASN A 375 -1.55 14.64 -20.03
C ASN A 375 -1.71 14.16 -21.50
N LYS A 376 -2.57 13.15 -21.74
CA LYS A 376 -2.83 12.48 -23.04
C LYS A 376 -1.73 11.51 -23.51
N ASP A 377 -0.60 11.45 -22.83
CA ASP A 377 0.41 10.42 -23.06
C ASP A 377 0.03 9.11 -22.35
N LYS A 378 0.47 7.98 -22.90
CA LYS A 378 0.22 6.63 -22.35
C LYS A 378 1.53 5.85 -22.22
N ALA A 379 1.73 5.22 -21.06
CA ALA A 379 2.78 4.26 -20.81
C ALA A 379 2.17 2.89 -20.54
N ILE A 380 2.86 1.84 -20.98
CA ILE A 380 2.45 0.45 -20.79
C ILE A 380 3.54 -0.27 -19.98
N LEU A 381 3.12 -1.00 -18.96
CA LEU A 381 3.94 -1.87 -18.15
C LEU A 381 3.35 -3.29 -18.27
N ILE A 382 4.12 -4.20 -18.85
CA ILE A 382 3.70 -5.58 -19.10
C ILE A 382 4.08 -6.44 -17.90
N TYR A 383 3.15 -7.29 -17.44
CA TYR A 383 3.44 -8.23 -16.37
C TYR A 383 4.34 -9.37 -16.86
N PRO A 384 5.38 -9.75 -16.11
CA PRO A 384 6.12 -10.98 -16.38
C PRO A 384 5.29 -12.21 -15.97
N GLU A 385 4.68 -12.91 -16.93
CA GLU A 385 3.63 -13.92 -16.66
C GLU A 385 4.08 -15.03 -15.68
N GLU A 386 5.23 -15.67 -15.93
CA GLU A 386 5.76 -16.75 -15.08
C GLU A 386 5.97 -16.29 -13.62
N ILE A 387 6.48 -15.06 -13.46
CA ILE A 387 6.71 -14.46 -12.14
C ILE A 387 5.38 -14.16 -11.45
N ILE A 388 4.37 -13.68 -12.18
CA ILE A 388 3.04 -13.40 -11.62
C ILE A 388 2.35 -14.69 -11.17
N GLU A 389 2.46 -15.79 -11.91
CA GLU A 389 1.90 -17.07 -11.49
C GLU A 389 2.52 -17.56 -10.18
N ARG A 390 3.85 -17.50 -10.08
CA ARG A 390 4.56 -17.86 -8.85
C ARG A 390 4.19 -16.94 -7.68
N LEU A 391 4.09 -15.63 -7.93
CA LEU A 391 3.68 -14.65 -6.93
C LEU A 391 2.24 -14.87 -6.46
N LYS A 392 1.31 -15.24 -7.33
CA LYS A 392 -0.07 -15.63 -6.95
C LYS A 392 -0.08 -16.84 -6.03
N PHE A 393 0.72 -17.86 -6.37
CA PHE A 393 0.85 -19.04 -5.52
C PHE A 393 1.41 -18.69 -4.14
N LEU A 394 2.51 -17.93 -4.10
CA LEU A 394 3.12 -17.45 -2.85
C LEU A 394 2.13 -16.62 -2.02
N ASN A 395 1.42 -15.68 -2.66
CA ASN A 395 0.42 -14.86 -1.97
C ASN A 395 -0.70 -15.73 -1.37
N SER A 396 -1.14 -16.77 -2.08
CA SER A 396 -2.14 -17.71 -1.59
C SER A 396 -1.64 -18.50 -0.38
N LEU A 397 -0.36 -18.90 -0.37
CA LEU A 397 0.28 -19.57 0.77
C LEU A 397 0.39 -18.62 1.95
N THR A 398 0.82 -17.38 1.73
CA THR A 398 0.90 -16.33 2.76
C THR A 398 -0.45 -16.09 3.42
N LEU A 399 -1.53 -16.00 2.63
CA LEU A 399 -2.91 -15.85 3.13
C LEU A 399 -3.39 -17.07 3.93
N LYS A 400 -3.02 -18.29 3.51
CA LYS A 400 -3.39 -19.54 4.20
C LYS A 400 -2.63 -19.72 5.51
N ASN A 401 -1.33 -19.46 5.50
CA ASN A 401 -0.44 -19.69 6.63
C ASN A 401 -0.65 -18.72 7.79
N ASN A 402 -1.36 -17.60 7.55
CA ASN A 402 -1.99 -16.71 8.53
C ASN A 402 -1.19 -16.66 9.85
N ILE A 403 0.07 -16.27 9.74
CA ILE A 403 1.00 -16.30 10.87
C ILE A 403 0.45 -15.33 11.89
N PHE A 404 0.19 -15.82 13.12
CA PHE A 404 -0.32 -15.00 14.21
C PHE A 404 0.46 -13.69 14.25
N GLY A 405 -0.24 -12.57 14.00
CA GLY A 405 0.43 -11.29 13.79
C GLY A 405 1.34 -10.88 14.95
N PHE A 406 1.04 -11.34 16.18
CA PHE A 406 1.80 -10.95 17.37
C PHE A 406 1.81 -11.98 18.53
N ASN A 407 2.75 -11.81 19.46
CA ASN A 407 2.78 -12.47 20.77
C ASN A 407 2.02 -11.67 21.87
N LEU A 408 2.01 -12.17 23.11
CA LEU A 408 1.41 -11.49 24.27
C LEU A 408 1.97 -10.08 24.53
N SER A 409 3.21 -9.83 24.10
CA SER A 409 3.88 -8.52 24.16
C SER A 409 3.63 -7.67 22.90
N PHE A 410 2.77 -8.13 21.99
CA PHE A 410 2.48 -7.53 20.69
C PHE A 410 3.71 -7.40 19.78
N GLU A 411 4.68 -8.30 19.92
CA GLU A 411 5.83 -8.43 19.01
C GLU A 411 5.46 -9.32 17.83
N ILE A 412 5.94 -8.97 16.63
CA ILE A 412 5.60 -9.61 15.35
C ILE A 412 6.15 -11.04 15.28
N PHE A 413 5.36 -12.00 14.78
CA PHE A 413 5.84 -13.34 14.38
C PHE A 413 5.97 -13.54 12.86
N GLY A 414 5.62 -12.52 12.06
CA GLY A 414 5.53 -12.57 10.60
C GLY A 414 6.85 -12.66 9.84
N ASP A 415 8.02 -12.64 10.48
CA ASP A 415 9.31 -12.67 9.79
C ASP A 415 9.46 -13.91 8.89
N LYS A 416 8.81 -15.03 9.24
CA LYS A 416 8.75 -16.24 8.41
C LYS A 416 8.20 -16.00 6.99
N ILE A 417 7.32 -15.02 6.80
CA ILE A 417 6.75 -14.66 5.48
C ILE A 417 7.78 -13.95 4.59
N LEU A 418 8.84 -13.39 5.19
CA LEU A 418 9.95 -12.75 4.48
C LEU A 418 11.05 -13.73 4.10
N PHE A 419 10.94 -15.03 4.40
CA PHE A 419 11.93 -16.00 3.93
C PHE A 419 11.50 -16.56 2.58
N PRO A 420 12.35 -16.44 1.54
CA PRO A 420 12.04 -17.01 0.24
C PRO A 420 12.03 -18.53 0.31
N SER A 421 11.04 -19.14 -0.35
CA SER A 421 11.16 -20.55 -0.72
C SER A 421 11.97 -20.64 -2.00
N LEU A 422 13.07 -21.39 -1.92
CA LEU A 422 14.01 -21.57 -3.01
C LEU A 422 13.85 -22.94 -3.71
N GLU A 423 12.85 -23.72 -3.31
CA GLU A 423 12.66 -25.12 -3.74
C GLU A 423 12.36 -25.26 -5.24
N ASP A 424 11.71 -24.26 -5.84
CA ASP A 424 11.27 -24.29 -7.25
C ASP A 424 12.27 -23.61 -8.21
N TYR A 425 13.55 -23.48 -7.83
CA TYR A 425 14.59 -22.97 -8.73
C TYR A 425 15.52 -24.09 -9.16
N ASP A 426 15.81 -24.18 -10.47
CA ASP A 426 16.74 -25.17 -11.03
C ASP A 426 18.15 -25.04 -10.43
N PHE A 427 18.56 -23.82 -10.10
CA PHE A 427 19.81 -23.54 -9.39
C PHE A 427 19.68 -22.28 -8.53
N VAL A 428 20.43 -22.23 -7.43
CA VAL A 428 20.53 -21.07 -6.54
C VAL A 428 22.00 -20.78 -6.29
N LEU A 429 22.40 -19.52 -6.54
CA LEU A 429 23.74 -19.04 -6.22
C LEU A 429 23.67 -18.22 -4.93
N SER A 430 24.34 -18.70 -3.88
CA SER A 430 24.57 -17.93 -2.66
C SER A 430 25.88 -17.17 -2.80
N MET A 431 25.82 -15.84 -2.77
CA MET A 431 26.99 -14.95 -2.86
C MET A 431 27.40 -14.38 -1.51
#